data_AF-A0A7K1UWG6-F1
#
_entry.id   AF-A0A7K1UWG6-F1
#
_cell.length_a   1.000
_cell.length_b   1.000
_cell.length_c   1.000
_cell.angle_alpha   90.00
_cell.angle_beta   90.00
_cell.angle_gamma   90.00
#
_symmetry.space_group_name_H-M   'P 1'
#
loop_
_entity.id
_entity.type
_entity.pdbx_description
1 polymer ?
#
loop_
_entity_poly.entity_id
_entity_poly.type
_entity_poly.pdbx_seq_one_letter_code
_entity_poly.pdbx_strand_id
1 'polypeptide(L)'
;MADEEVLRAAELDLAVDELAESVDTAVAEIESSNAGPVVRVLKGNPTDLELAALVAVFAAASASASAAPADGGPADHWGRPTLLHRGSSPFSPYAFPALSHLRD
;
A
#
# COMPACT_ATOMS: atom_id res chain seq x y z
N MET A 1 23.44 -20.82 -28.34
CA MET A 1 23.29 -19.39 -27.99
C MET A 1 22.03 -18.81 -28.62
N ALA A 2 21.79 -18.99 -29.92
CA ALA A 2 20.54 -18.54 -30.57
C ALA A 2 19.25 -19.15 -29.97
N ASP A 3 19.24 -20.43 -29.61
CA ASP A 3 18.02 -21.08 -29.10
C ASP A 3 17.57 -20.55 -27.73
N GLU A 4 18.50 -20.10 -26.88
CA GLU A 4 18.19 -19.51 -25.57
C GLU A 4 17.58 -18.11 -25.71
N GLU A 5 18.05 -17.33 -26.70
CA GLU A 5 17.51 -16.00 -27.00
C GLU A 5 16.08 -16.08 -27.57
N VAL A 6 15.81 -17.10 -28.40
CA VAL A 6 14.46 -17.35 -28.95
C VAL A 6 13.49 -17.77 -27.83
N LEU A 7 13.91 -18.60 -26.89
CA LEU A 7 13.09 -18.99 -25.74
C LEU A 7 12.80 -17.81 -24.80
N ARG A 8 13.83 -16.99 -24.51
CA ARG A 8 13.68 -15.74 -23.74
C ARG A 8 12.70 -14.76 -24.38
N ALA A 9 12.72 -14.64 -25.71
CA ALA A 9 11.82 -13.75 -26.42
C ALA A 9 10.36 -14.23 -26.33
N ALA A 10 10.13 -15.54 -26.45
CA ALA A 10 8.80 -16.12 -26.33
C ALA A 10 8.23 -16.03 -24.89
N GLU A 11 9.07 -16.21 -23.86
CA GLU A 11 8.67 -16.03 -22.46
C GLU A 11 8.28 -14.58 -22.16
N LEU A 12 9.00 -13.61 -22.73
CA LEU A 12 8.70 -12.20 -22.55
C LEU A 12 7.38 -11.80 -23.22
N ASP A 13 7.10 -12.31 -24.42
CA ASP A 13 5.86 -12.02 -25.15
C ASP A 13 4.63 -12.54 -24.39
N LEU A 14 4.72 -13.76 -23.84
CA LEU A 14 3.67 -14.34 -23.01
C LEU A 14 3.41 -13.53 -21.73
N ALA A 15 4.48 -13.06 -21.07
CA ALA A 15 4.36 -12.25 -19.85
C ALA A 15 3.79 -10.84 -20.13
N VAL A 16 4.02 -10.29 -21.32
CA VAL A 16 3.47 -8.99 -21.74
C VAL A 16 1.96 -9.10 -21.98
N ASP A 17 1.48 -10.17 -22.62
CA ASP A 17 0.05 -10.41 -22.82
C ASP A 17 -0.70 -10.59 -21.49
N GLU A 18 -0.15 -11.36 -20.55
CA GLU A 18 -0.73 -11.53 -19.21
C GLU A 18 -0.79 -10.19 -18.44
N LEU A 19 0.28 -9.39 -18.52
CA LEU A 19 0.29 -8.06 -17.92
C LEU A 19 -0.74 -7.13 -18.57
N ALA A 20 -0.88 -7.18 -19.90
CA ALA A 20 -1.86 -6.37 -20.64
C ALA A 20 -3.30 -6.71 -20.22
N GLU A 21 -3.63 -8.00 -20.05
CA GLU A 21 -4.96 -8.44 -19.60
C GLU A 21 -5.22 -8.08 -18.13
N SER A 22 -4.20 -8.11 -17.28
CA SER A 22 -4.30 -7.64 -15.89
C SER A 22 -4.55 -6.12 -15.81
N VAL A 23 -3.94 -5.34 -16.70
CA VAL A 23 -4.13 -3.89 -16.79
C VAL A 23 -5.52 -3.57 -17.31
N ASP A 24 -5.99 -4.26 -18.35
CA ASP A 24 -7.32 -4.04 -18.92
C ASP A 24 -8.44 -4.37 -17.90
N THR A 25 -8.25 -5.44 -17.13
CA THR A 25 -9.15 -5.81 -16.01
C THR A 25 -9.15 -4.74 -14.91
N ALA A 26 -7.97 -4.24 -14.51
CA ALA A 26 -7.87 -3.17 -13.53
C ALA A 26 -8.54 -1.87 -14.04
N VAL A 27 -8.38 -1.54 -15.32
CA VAL A 27 -9.04 -0.39 -15.96
C VAL A 27 -10.57 -0.53 -15.95
N ALA A 28 -11.09 -1.73 -16.22
CA ALA A 28 -12.54 -1.99 -16.20
C ALA A 28 -13.17 -1.87 -14.80
N GLU A 29 -12.46 -2.24 -13.73
CA GLU A 29 -12.93 -2.04 -12.34
C GLU A 29 -12.98 -0.54 -11.95
N ILE A 30 -12.09 0.28 -12.49
CA ILE A 30 -12.02 1.72 -12.20
C ILE A 30 -13.16 2.50 -12.89
N GLU A 31 -13.58 2.09 -14.10
CA GLU A 31 -14.66 2.72 -14.87
C GLU A 31 -16.03 2.66 -14.18
N SER A 32 -16.25 1.68 -13.28
CA SER A 32 -17.50 1.55 -12.51
C SER A 32 -17.60 2.56 -11.35
N SER A 33 -16.49 3.25 -11.00
CA SER A 33 -16.43 4.26 -9.95
C SER A 33 -16.03 5.61 -10.53
N ASN A 34 -16.97 6.36 -11.11
CA ASN A 34 -16.82 7.79 -11.52
C ASN A 34 -15.35 8.24 -11.66
N ALA A 35 -14.66 7.72 -12.69
CA ALA A 35 -13.20 7.60 -12.80
C ALA A 35 -12.45 8.94 -13.03
N GLY A 36 -13.03 10.05 -12.60
CA GLY A 36 -12.36 11.35 -12.56
C GLY A 36 -11.75 11.62 -11.18
N PRO A 37 -10.65 12.39 -11.10
CA PRO A 37 -10.17 12.86 -9.81
C PRO A 37 -11.26 13.71 -9.15
N VAL A 38 -11.65 13.33 -7.92
CA VAL A 38 -12.64 14.08 -7.10
C VAL A 38 -12.20 15.54 -6.91
N VAL A 39 -10.89 15.78 -6.91
CA VAL A 39 -10.28 17.12 -6.86
C VAL A 39 -9.22 17.23 -7.95
N ARG A 40 -9.32 18.26 -8.80
CA ARG A 40 -8.33 18.56 -9.84
C ARG A 40 -7.57 19.84 -9.52
N VAL A 41 -6.25 19.79 -9.50
CA VAL A 41 -5.40 20.98 -9.33
C VAL A 41 -5.31 21.74 -10.65
N LEU A 42 -5.88 22.95 -10.68
CA LEU A 42 -5.85 23.83 -11.87
C LEU A 42 -4.66 24.80 -11.85
N LYS A 43 -4.18 25.18 -10.66
CA LYS A 43 -3.09 26.14 -10.44
C LYS A 43 -2.29 25.74 -9.20
N GLY A 44 -0.96 25.74 -9.30
CA GLY A 44 -0.05 25.32 -8.21
C GLY A 44 0.31 26.40 -7.19
N ASN A 45 -0.26 27.61 -7.30
CA ASN A 45 -0.03 28.72 -6.35
C ASN A 45 -1.36 29.23 -5.80
N PRO A 46 -2.02 28.46 -4.90
CA PRO A 46 -3.22 28.91 -4.21
C PRO A 46 -2.86 30.04 -3.24
N THR A 47 -3.76 30.99 -3.09
CA THR A 47 -3.70 32.01 -2.04
C THR A 47 -4.04 31.41 -0.67
N ASP A 48 -3.64 32.08 0.41
CA ASP A 48 -3.94 31.62 1.79
C ASP A 48 -5.44 31.42 2.03
N LEU A 49 -6.28 32.25 1.39
CA LEU A 49 -7.74 32.14 1.47
C LEU A 49 -8.25 30.86 0.79
N GLU A 50 -7.72 30.55 -0.39
CA GLU A 50 -8.08 29.32 -1.12
C GLU A 50 -7.63 28.08 -0.36
N LEU A 51 -6.44 28.12 0.27
CA LEU A 51 -5.98 27.05 1.15
C LEU A 51 -6.91 26.86 2.36
N ALA A 52 -7.31 27.94 3.03
CA ALA A 52 -8.21 27.88 4.18
C ALA A 52 -9.57 27.28 3.79
N ALA A 53 -10.11 27.64 2.62
CA ALA A 53 -11.36 27.09 2.11
C ALA A 53 -11.25 25.58 1.87
N LEU A 54 -10.17 25.11 1.24
CA LEU A 54 -9.94 23.67 1.00
C LEU A 54 -9.82 22.88 2.31
N VAL A 55 -9.06 23.41 3.27
CA VAL A 55 -8.89 22.77 4.59
C VAL A 55 -10.22 22.69 5.33
N ALA A 56 -11.05 23.74 5.29
CA ALA A 56 -12.36 23.75 5.92
C ALA A 56 -13.29 22.67 5.34
N VAL A 57 -13.31 22.51 4.01
CA VAL A 57 -14.09 21.47 3.33
C VAL A 57 -13.60 20.07 3.72
N PHE A 58 -12.28 19.83 3.72
CA PHE A 58 -11.74 18.53 4.13
C PHE A 58 -11.98 18.23 5.62
N ALA A 59 -11.90 19.22 6.49
CA ALA A 59 -12.21 19.07 7.91
C ALA A 59 -13.70 18.73 8.12
N ALA A 60 -14.61 19.42 7.42
CA ALA A 60 -16.04 19.13 7.48
C ALA A 60 -16.38 17.73 6.92
N ALA A 61 -15.73 17.34 5.81
CA ALA A 61 -15.89 16.01 5.22
C ALA A 61 -15.38 14.92 6.17
N SER A 62 -14.21 15.13 6.80
CA SER A 62 -13.65 14.21 7.79
C SER A 62 -14.53 14.09 9.03
N ALA A 63 -15.10 15.19 9.52
CA ALA A 63 -16.01 15.18 10.66
C ALA A 63 -17.35 14.47 10.37
N SER A 64 -17.76 14.45 9.09
CA SER A 64 -18.99 13.77 8.65
C SER A 64 -18.75 12.33 8.19
N ALA A 65 -17.49 11.91 8.07
CA ALA A 65 -17.15 10.56 7.65
C ALA A 65 -17.48 9.56 8.76
N SER A 66 -17.99 8.40 8.37
CA SER A 66 -18.06 7.25 9.29
C SER A 66 -16.64 6.90 9.76
N ALA A 67 -16.53 6.35 10.97
CA ALA A 67 -15.27 5.80 11.45
C ALA A 67 -14.66 4.89 10.38
N ALA A 68 -13.39 5.12 10.06
CA ALA A 68 -12.67 4.27 9.13
C ALA A 68 -12.76 2.82 9.62
N PRO A 69 -12.93 1.84 8.71
CA PRO A 69 -12.86 0.45 9.09
C PRO A 69 -11.53 0.22 9.82
N ALA A 70 -11.57 -0.57 10.88
CA ALA A 70 -10.35 -0.97 11.57
C ALA A 70 -9.40 -1.60 10.53
N ASP A 71 -8.14 -1.17 10.56
CA ASP A 71 -7.14 -1.68 9.65
C ASP A 71 -7.04 -3.21 9.83
N GLY A 72 -7.52 -3.94 8.84
CA GLY A 72 -7.56 -5.41 8.83
C GLY A 72 -6.24 -6.02 8.36
N GLY A 73 -5.26 -5.18 8.01
CA GLY A 73 -3.93 -5.60 7.64
C GLY A 73 -3.15 -6.21 8.81
N PRO A 74 -2.04 -6.90 8.51
CA PRO A 74 -1.07 -7.26 9.54
C PRO A 74 -0.65 -6.02 10.35
N ALA A 75 -0.44 -6.19 11.65
CA ALA A 75 -0.09 -5.07 12.52
C ALA A 75 1.15 -4.33 12.00
N ASP A 76 1.16 -2.99 12.06
CA ASP A 76 2.37 -2.23 11.71
C ASP A 76 3.46 -2.46 12.77
N HIS A 77 4.58 -3.00 12.31
CA HIS A 77 5.76 -3.29 13.13
C HIS A 77 6.87 -2.24 12.98
N TRP A 78 6.75 -1.28 12.06
CA TRP A 78 7.83 -0.36 11.66
C TRP A 78 8.20 0.66 12.75
N GLY A 79 7.32 0.93 13.70
CA GLY A 79 7.57 1.87 14.81
C GLY A 79 7.84 1.23 16.16
N ARG A 80 7.82 -0.11 16.29
CA ARG A 80 7.95 -0.75 17.61
C ARG A 80 9.38 -0.63 18.12
N PRO A 81 9.65 0.09 19.23
CA PRO A 81 11.01 0.28 19.72
C PRO A 81 11.73 -1.04 20.03
N THR A 82 10.95 -2.06 20.40
CA THR A 82 11.45 -3.42 20.60
C THR A 82 11.96 -4.06 19.33
N LEU A 83 11.56 -3.65 18.13
CA LEU A 83 12.03 -4.22 16.86
C LEU A 83 13.17 -3.42 16.22
N LEU A 84 13.37 -2.15 16.62
CA LEU A 84 14.44 -1.28 16.12
C LEU A 84 15.83 -1.75 16.55
N HIS A 85 15.94 -2.33 17.73
CA HIS A 85 17.18 -2.90 18.25
C HIS A 85 16.97 -4.41 18.39
N ARG A 86 17.15 -5.18 17.30
CA ARG A 86 17.00 -6.67 17.23
C ARG A 86 16.21 -7.20 18.42
N GLY A 87 14.88 -7.10 18.34
CA GLY A 87 14.02 -7.36 19.48
C GLY A 87 14.31 -8.67 20.18
N SER A 88 14.06 -8.64 21.49
CA SER A 88 14.28 -9.65 22.54
C SER A 88 13.76 -11.06 22.19
N SER A 89 14.28 -11.63 21.12
CA SER A 89 14.19 -13.02 20.75
C SER A 89 15.62 -13.46 20.55
N PRO A 90 16.29 -13.94 21.61
CA PRO A 90 17.54 -14.66 21.44
C PRO A 90 17.35 -15.80 20.42
N PHE A 91 17.92 -15.64 19.23
CA PHE A 91 18.04 -16.69 18.21
C PHE A 91 19.11 -17.73 18.60
N SER A 92 19.13 -18.12 19.88
CA SER A 92 20.06 -19.07 20.47
C SER A 92 19.27 -20.25 21.02
N PRO A 93 19.68 -21.51 20.74
CA PRO A 93 19.08 -22.70 21.34
C PRO A 93 19.01 -22.65 22.87
N TYR A 94 19.92 -21.91 23.51
CA TYR A 94 19.99 -21.78 24.97
C TYR A 94 18.92 -20.86 25.58
N ALA A 95 18.16 -20.12 24.77
CA ALA A 95 17.11 -19.26 25.29
C ALA A 95 15.75 -19.94 25.45
N PHE A 96 15.60 -21.13 24.87
CA PHE A 96 14.35 -21.89 24.91
C PHE A 96 13.81 -22.13 26.33
N PRO A 97 14.64 -22.53 27.32
CA PRO A 97 14.13 -22.76 28.69
C PRO A 97 13.58 -21.48 29.33
N ALA A 98 14.22 -20.33 29.10
CA ALA A 98 13.90 -19.06 29.75
C ALA A 98 12.64 -18.37 29.20
N LEU A 99 12.20 -18.73 27.99
CA LEU A 99 11.04 -18.10 27.32
C LEU A 99 9.84 -19.04 27.19
N SER A 100 10.03 -20.34 27.45
CA SER A 100 8.98 -21.36 27.30
C SER A 100 7.73 -21.11 28.15
N HIS A 101 7.90 -20.46 29.31
CA HIS A 101 6.82 -20.19 30.25
C HIS A 101 6.03 -18.90 29.96
N LEU A 102 6.41 -18.13 28.93
CA LEU A 102 5.78 -16.85 28.56
C LEU A 102 4.73 -17.01 27.45
N ARG A 103 4.45 -18.25 27.03
CA ARG A 103 3.57 -18.57 25.92
C ARG A 103 2.26 -19.12 26.48
N ASP A 104 1.31 -18.22 26.73
CA ASP A 104 -0.12 -18.50 26.95
C ASP A 104 -0.91 -18.21 25.67
#